data_AF-A0A1G4PR66-F1
#
_entry.id   AF-A0A1G4PR66-F1
#
_cell.length_a   1.000
_cell.length_b   1.000
_cell.length_c   1.000
_cell.angle_alpha   90.00
_cell.angle_beta   90.00
_cell.angle_gamma   90.00
#
_symmetry.space_group_name_H-M   'P 1'
#
loop_
_entity.id
_entity.type
_entity.pdbx_description
1 polymer ?
#
loop_
_entity_poly.entity_id
_entity_poly.type
_entity_poly.pdbx_seq_one_letter_code
_entity_poly.pdbx_strand_id
1 'polypeptide(L)'
;MKIKTILLAGLIGAAAMTGLAGCQKRVKAPEVAGACYYIGYPKAGGLKFNELSKSEPDLEHCAVRLYNARMDLMATRTAGEQTIGAYNGTFLFASGREVRYSQHYEGPAFPLLVKAPDGRLVAPGSVVQEEAPTGEKVTVDIPKNLPQMPSDAKK
;
A
#
# COMPACT_ATOMS: atom_id res chain seq x y z
N MET A 1 -55.19 -23.37 39.62
CA MET A 1 -53.82 -23.65 40.11
C MET A 1 -53.26 -24.76 39.24
N LYS A 2 -52.02 -24.78 38.74
CA LYS A 2 -50.88 -23.86 38.66
C LYS A 2 -49.87 -24.65 37.79
N ILE A 3 -48.99 -23.96 37.05
CA ILE A 3 -47.74 -24.48 36.46
C ILE A 3 -47.88 -25.30 35.16
N LYS A 4 -47.79 -24.62 34.01
CA LYS A 4 -47.24 -25.21 32.77
C LYS A 4 -46.76 -24.12 31.80
N THR A 5 -45.94 -23.20 32.29
CA THR A 5 -45.34 -22.16 31.41
C THR A 5 -44.06 -21.59 32.00
N ILE A 6 -43.11 -22.44 32.37
CA ILE A 6 -41.75 -22.00 32.73
C ILE A 6 -40.75 -22.98 32.11
N LEU A 7 -40.67 -23.03 30.78
CA LEU A 7 -39.61 -23.74 30.06
C LEU A 7 -39.29 -23.06 28.73
N LEU A 8 -39.21 -21.72 28.66
CA LEU A 8 -38.70 -21.07 27.44
C LEU A 8 -37.92 -19.76 27.65
N ALA A 9 -37.79 -19.26 28.87
CA ALA A 9 -37.11 -17.97 29.10
C ALA A 9 -35.59 -18.06 29.33
N GLY A 10 -35.00 -19.25 29.36
CA GLY A 10 -33.58 -19.43 29.74
C GLY A 10 -32.59 -19.49 28.57
N LEU A 11 -33.02 -19.75 27.33
CA LEU A 11 -32.10 -20.09 26.23
C LEU A 11 -31.79 -18.94 25.26
N ILE A 12 -32.46 -17.80 25.36
CA ILE A 12 -32.29 -16.69 24.39
C ILE A 12 -31.18 -15.71 24.82
N GLY A 13 -30.74 -15.74 26.08
CA GLY A 13 -29.77 -14.77 26.62
C GLY A 13 -28.29 -15.05 26.33
N ALA A 14 -27.92 -16.26 25.91
CA ALA A 14 -26.50 -16.65 25.80
C ALA A 14 -25.87 -16.42 24.42
N ALA A 15 -26.66 -16.17 23.37
CA ALA A 15 -26.15 -16.06 22.00
C ALA A 15 -25.69 -14.65 21.59
N ALA A 16 -25.92 -13.63 22.43
CA ALA A 16 -25.62 -12.22 22.08
C ALA A 16 -24.19 -11.76 22.43
N MET A 17 -23.37 -12.58 23.10
CA MET A 17 -22.05 -12.16 23.61
C MET A 17 -20.85 -12.53 22.72
N THR A 18 -21.04 -13.24 21.60
CA THR A 18 -19.92 -13.62 20.71
C THR A 18 -19.57 -12.58 19.64
N GLY A 19 -20.28 -11.44 19.60
CA GLY A 19 -20.11 -10.41 18.57
C GLY A 19 -18.98 -9.38 18.77
N LEU A 20 -18.29 -9.36 19.92
CA LEU A 20 -17.28 -8.33 20.24
C LEU A 20 -15.80 -8.73 20.01
N ALA A 21 -15.54 -9.81 19.26
CA ALA A 21 -14.16 -10.16 18.87
C ALA A 21 -13.54 -9.19 17.82
N GLY A 22 -14.26 -8.14 17.41
CA GLY A 22 -13.83 -7.19 16.37
C GLY A 22 -12.95 -6.02 16.84
N CYS A 23 -12.64 -5.87 18.13
CA CYS A 23 -11.74 -4.82 18.60
C CYS A 23 -10.27 -5.22 18.41
N GLN A 24 -9.87 -5.47 17.16
CA GLN A 24 -8.50 -5.79 16.81
C GLN A 24 -7.63 -4.53 17.05
N LYS A 25 -6.57 -4.68 17.85
CA LYS A 25 -5.64 -3.60 18.18
C LYS A 25 -5.03 -3.03 16.90
N ARG A 26 -5.40 -1.80 16.54
CA ARG A 26 -4.90 -1.12 15.35
C ARG A 26 -3.39 -0.88 15.48
N VAL A 27 -2.66 -1.12 14.40
CA VAL A 27 -1.23 -0.79 14.32
C VAL A 27 -1.08 0.72 14.40
N LYS A 28 -0.19 1.19 15.26
CA LYS A 28 0.18 2.61 15.37
C LYS A 28 1.59 2.81 14.84
N ALA A 29 1.76 3.81 13.98
CA ALA A 29 3.07 4.26 13.56
C ALA A 29 3.77 5.00 14.71
N PRO A 30 5.10 4.92 14.82
CA PRO A 30 5.87 5.74 15.75
C PRO A 30 5.68 7.23 15.47
N GLU A 31 5.45 8.02 16.52
CA GLU A 31 5.30 9.49 16.47
C GLU A 31 6.61 10.21 16.86
N VAL A 32 7.76 9.58 16.58
CA VAL A 32 9.07 10.14 16.88
C VAL A 32 9.45 11.15 15.81
N ALA A 33 9.50 12.43 16.20
CA ALA A 33 9.80 13.54 15.31
C ALA A 33 11.09 13.32 14.51
N GLY A 34 10.98 13.35 13.18
CA GLY A 34 12.12 13.25 12.27
C GLY A 34 12.61 11.82 12.03
N ALA A 35 12.11 10.82 12.76
CA ALA A 35 12.56 9.44 12.58
C ALA A 35 11.81 8.76 11.43
N CYS A 36 12.57 8.14 10.53
CA CYS A 36 12.07 7.40 9.39
C CYS A 36 12.28 5.91 9.61
N TYR A 37 11.24 5.10 9.36
CA TYR A 37 11.27 3.66 9.61
C TYR A 37 10.91 2.85 8.37
N TYR A 38 11.48 1.65 8.28
CA TYR A 38 11.02 0.54 7.45
C TYR A 38 10.39 -0.55 8.32
N ILE A 39 9.22 -1.05 7.93
CA ILE A 39 8.48 -2.08 8.65
C ILE A 39 8.90 -3.47 8.13
N GLY A 40 9.55 -4.24 9.01
CA GLY A 40 9.91 -5.63 8.78
C GLY A 40 8.92 -6.60 9.43
N TYR A 41 8.87 -7.82 8.89
CA TYR A 41 8.00 -8.92 9.32
C TYR A 41 8.85 -10.07 9.86
N PRO A 42 9.28 -10.03 11.12
CA PRO A 42 10.07 -11.10 11.72
C PRO A 42 9.29 -12.42 11.78
N LYS A 43 9.98 -13.56 11.70
CA LYS A 43 9.37 -14.90 11.82
C LYS A 43 8.63 -15.12 13.15
N ALA A 44 9.06 -14.42 14.20
CA ALA A 44 8.40 -14.45 15.52
C ALA A 44 7.01 -13.79 15.52
N GLY A 45 6.60 -13.15 14.41
CA GLY A 45 5.33 -12.46 14.28
C GLY A 45 5.40 -10.98 14.70
N GLY A 46 4.32 -10.26 14.39
CA GLY A 46 4.22 -8.83 14.62
C GLY A 46 4.99 -7.98 13.60
N LEU A 47 4.96 -6.66 13.81
CA LEU A 47 5.64 -5.68 12.98
C LEU A 47 6.86 -5.13 13.73
N LYS A 48 7.98 -5.00 13.03
CA LYS A 48 9.19 -4.37 13.56
C LYS A 48 9.49 -3.09 12.80
N PHE A 49 9.50 -1.96 13.49
CA PHE A 49 9.92 -0.67 12.94
C PHE A 49 11.44 -0.57 13.01
N ASN A 50 12.11 -0.74 11.88
CA ASN A 50 13.56 -0.60 11.74
C ASN A 50 13.88 0.82 11.32
N GLU A 51 14.64 1.53 12.12
CA GLU A 51 15.02 2.91 11.83
C GLU A 51 15.93 2.98 10.60
N LEU A 52 15.52 3.77 9.60
CA LEU A 52 16.32 4.12 8.43
C LEU A 52 17.08 5.43 8.67
N SER A 53 16.50 6.35 9.45
CA SER A 53 17.11 7.62 9.82
C SER A 53 16.46 8.21 11.08
N LYS A 54 17.23 9.04 11.79
CA LYS A 54 16.80 9.75 13.01
C LYS A 54 16.32 11.17 12.74
N SER A 55 16.61 11.72 11.57
CA SER A 55 16.42 13.15 11.30
C SER A 55 16.17 13.41 9.81
N GLU A 56 14.98 13.05 9.34
CA GLU A 56 14.46 13.57 8.08
C GLU A 56 13.85 14.95 8.28
N PRO A 57 14.06 15.86 7.32
CA PRO A 57 13.41 17.17 7.31
C PRO A 57 11.88 17.09 7.32
N ASP A 58 11.31 16.16 6.54
CA ASP A 58 9.87 16.04 6.31
C ASP A 58 9.48 14.62 5.85
N LEU A 59 8.19 14.44 5.54
CA LEU A 59 7.60 13.18 5.12
C LEU A 59 8.14 12.72 3.76
N GLU A 60 8.35 13.65 2.84
CA GLU A 60 8.82 13.42 1.48
C GLU A 60 10.25 12.87 1.48
N HIS A 61 11.13 13.39 2.33
CA HIS A 61 12.48 12.87 2.50
C HIS A 61 12.48 11.45 3.06
N CYS A 62 11.61 11.15 4.04
CA CYS A 62 11.43 9.76 4.49
C CYS A 62 10.88 8.86 3.38
N ALA A 63 9.93 9.34 2.58
CA ALA A 63 9.37 8.60 1.45
C ALA A 63 10.43 8.23 0.41
N VAL A 64 11.31 9.17 0.07
CA VAL A 64 12.46 8.91 -0.82
C VAL A 64 13.42 7.92 -0.18
N ARG A 65 13.74 8.06 1.12
CA ARG A 65 14.62 7.11 1.81
C ARG A 65 14.06 5.69 1.83
N LEU A 66 12.76 5.55 2.09
CA LEU A 66 12.04 4.28 2.04
C LEU A 66 12.04 3.67 0.63
N TYR A 67 11.83 4.49 -0.40
CA TYR A 67 11.88 4.03 -1.79
C TYR A 67 13.29 3.55 -2.17
N ASN A 68 14.34 4.24 -1.73
CA ASN A 68 15.71 3.78 -1.95
C ASN A 68 15.98 2.44 -1.24
N ALA A 69 15.52 2.29 0.01
CA ALA A 69 15.60 1.00 0.70
C ALA A 69 14.84 -0.11 -0.06
N ARG A 70 13.70 0.21 -0.70
CA ARG A 70 13.02 -0.72 -1.61
C ARG A 70 13.88 -1.09 -2.82
N MET A 71 14.60 -0.14 -3.42
CA MET A 71 15.49 -0.43 -4.56
C MET A 71 16.60 -1.40 -4.16
N ASP A 72 17.16 -1.27 -2.96
CA ASP A 72 18.16 -2.22 -2.45
C ASP A 72 17.56 -3.62 -2.23
N LEU A 73 16.35 -3.69 -1.68
CA LEU A 73 15.61 -4.95 -1.54
C LEU A 73 15.22 -5.56 -2.90
N MET A 74 14.90 -4.73 -3.90
CA MET A 74 14.61 -5.19 -5.27
C MET A 74 15.86 -5.72 -5.96
N ALA A 75 17.01 -5.07 -5.78
CA ALA A 75 18.30 -5.51 -6.31
C ALA A 75 18.68 -6.92 -5.81
N THR A 76 18.27 -7.25 -4.58
CA THR A 76 18.47 -8.58 -3.98
C THR A 76 17.30 -9.54 -4.17
N ARG A 77 16.25 -9.15 -4.89
CA ARG A 77 14.98 -9.90 -5.08
C ARG A 77 14.27 -10.27 -3.78
N THR A 78 14.46 -9.48 -2.73
CA THR A 78 13.86 -9.69 -1.40
C THR A 78 12.66 -8.80 -1.13
N ALA A 79 12.44 -7.75 -1.92
CA ALA A 79 11.26 -6.91 -1.74
C ALA A 79 9.98 -7.61 -2.24
N GLY A 80 8.92 -7.49 -1.44
CA GLY A 80 7.58 -7.90 -1.83
C GLY A 80 6.89 -6.86 -2.73
N GLU A 81 5.56 -6.97 -2.82
CA GLU A 81 4.71 -6.06 -3.59
C GLU A 81 5.00 -4.59 -3.26
N GLN A 82 5.13 -4.28 -1.96
CA GLN A 82 5.43 -2.95 -1.45
C GLN A 82 6.39 -3.02 -0.25
N THR A 83 7.13 -1.94 -0.04
CA THR A 83 7.96 -1.70 1.13
C THR A 83 7.24 -0.68 2.00
N ILE A 84 6.86 -1.07 3.21
CA ILE A 84 6.08 -0.22 4.12
C ILE A 84 7.03 0.46 5.11
N GLY A 85 6.77 1.73 5.41
CA GLY A 85 7.51 2.52 6.37
C GLY A 85 6.61 3.40 7.21
N ALA A 86 7.23 4.23 8.04
CA ALA A 86 6.52 5.20 8.86
C ALA A 86 7.36 6.44 9.16
N TYR A 87 6.69 7.58 9.34
CA TYR A 87 7.25 8.87 9.74
C TYR A 87 6.21 9.67 10.52
N ASN A 88 6.56 10.18 11.70
CA ASN A 88 5.70 11.04 12.54
C ASN A 88 4.22 10.59 12.63
N GLY A 89 3.95 9.30 12.86
CA GLY A 89 2.59 8.77 12.97
C GLY A 89 1.88 8.46 11.64
N THR A 90 2.51 8.73 10.50
CA THR A 90 1.99 8.43 9.16
C THR A 90 2.70 7.22 8.57
N PHE A 91 1.95 6.31 7.96
CA PHE A 91 2.48 5.17 7.22
C PHE A 91 2.80 5.57 5.78
N LEU A 92 3.88 4.99 5.25
CA LEU A 92 4.33 5.16 3.88
C LEU A 92 4.35 3.80 3.19
N PHE A 93 3.92 3.75 1.93
CA PHE A 93 3.79 2.53 1.14
C PHE A 93 4.51 2.74 -0.19
N ALA A 94 5.75 2.27 -0.26
CA ALA A 94 6.58 2.40 -1.45
C ALA A 94 6.36 1.19 -2.38
N SER A 95 5.89 1.47 -3.59
CA SER A 95 5.82 0.50 -4.71
C SER A 95 6.95 0.77 -5.71
N GLY A 96 6.95 0.09 -6.85
CA GLY A 96 7.90 0.41 -7.93
C GLY A 96 7.64 1.76 -8.61
N ARG A 97 6.43 2.30 -8.50
CA ARG A 97 5.95 3.45 -9.29
C ARG A 97 5.65 4.69 -8.48
N GLU A 98 5.46 4.56 -7.18
CA GLU A 98 5.01 5.64 -6.30
C GLU A 98 5.32 5.32 -4.84
N VAL A 99 5.25 6.36 -4.01
CA VAL A 99 5.14 6.24 -2.57
C VAL A 99 3.80 6.85 -2.16
N ARG A 100 2.98 6.08 -1.48
CA ARG A 100 1.69 6.52 -0.93
C ARG A 100 1.77 6.70 0.57
N TYR A 101 0.86 7.49 1.15
CA TYR A 101 0.77 7.70 2.59
C TYR A 101 -0.63 7.41 3.14
N SER A 102 -0.71 7.03 4.41
CA SER A 102 -1.97 6.83 5.15
C SER A 102 -1.76 7.07 6.64
N GLN A 103 -2.81 7.48 7.34
CA GLN A 103 -2.84 7.53 8.81
C GLN A 103 -3.06 6.14 9.45
N HIS A 104 -3.41 5.14 8.64
CA HIS A 104 -3.71 3.79 9.10
C HIS A 104 -2.92 2.76 8.30
N TYR A 105 -2.40 1.76 9.01
CA TYR A 105 -1.65 0.67 8.39
C TYR A 105 -2.54 -0.15 7.46
N GLU A 106 -3.73 -0.54 7.92
CA GLU A 106 -4.78 -1.14 7.11
C GLU A 106 -5.80 -0.05 6.73
N GLY A 107 -5.64 0.57 5.56
CA GLY A 107 -6.55 1.61 5.09
C GLY A 107 -6.23 2.13 3.70
N PRO A 108 -7.06 3.04 3.16
CA PRO A 108 -6.76 3.71 1.90
C PRO A 108 -5.50 4.57 2.05
N ALA A 109 -4.56 4.40 1.12
CA ALA A 109 -3.39 5.27 1.03
C ALA A 109 -3.51 6.22 -0.16
N PHE A 110 -2.95 7.41 -0.09
CA PHE A 110 -3.02 8.42 -1.15
C PHE A 110 -1.62 8.68 -1.74
N PRO A 111 -1.49 9.01 -3.04
CA PRO A 111 -0.20 9.31 -3.65
C PRO A 111 0.50 10.48 -2.95
N LEU A 112 1.74 10.26 -2.50
CA LEU A 112 2.62 11.32 -2.00
C LEU A 112 3.62 11.72 -3.09
N LEU A 113 4.33 10.74 -3.63
CA LEU A 113 5.32 10.90 -4.69
C LEU A 113 5.08 9.85 -5.76
N VAL A 114 5.30 10.22 -7.02
CA VAL A 114 5.25 9.30 -8.17
C VAL A 114 6.58 9.32 -8.91
N LYS A 115 6.89 8.22 -9.57
CA LYS A 115 8.07 8.12 -10.42
C LYS A 115 7.80 8.80 -11.76
N ALA A 116 8.52 9.89 -12.04
CA ALA A 116 8.54 10.55 -13.34
C ALA A 116 9.20 9.65 -14.42
N PRO A 117 9.00 9.95 -15.72
CA PRO A 117 9.62 9.18 -16.81
C PRO A 117 11.15 9.11 -16.74
N ASP A 118 11.79 10.14 -16.20
CA ASP A 118 13.24 10.20 -15.97
C ASP A 118 13.71 9.40 -14.74
N GLY A 119 12.78 8.76 -14.02
CA GLY A 119 13.04 7.90 -12.88
C GLY A 119 13.09 8.62 -11.52
N ARG A 120 13.00 9.96 -11.48
CA ARG A 120 12.96 10.72 -10.21
C ARG A 120 11.60 10.58 -9.53
N LEU A 121 11.60 10.63 -8.20
CA LEU A 121 10.36 10.79 -7.44
C LEU A 121 9.98 12.27 -7.39
N VAL A 122 8.74 12.57 -7.77
CA VAL A 122 8.20 13.93 -7.83
C VAL A 122 6.76 13.96 -7.32
N ALA A 123 6.24 15.15 -7.03
CA ALA A 123 4.84 15.30 -6.66
C ALA A 123 3.93 14.88 -7.84
N PRO A 124 2.81 14.18 -7.60
CA PRO A 124 1.91 13.67 -8.65
C PRO A 124 1.53 14.71 -9.71
N GLY A 125 1.26 15.96 -9.30
CA GLY A 125 0.85 17.03 -10.21
C GLY A 125 1.97 17.65 -11.05
N SER A 126 3.24 17.31 -10.80
CA SER A 126 4.38 17.84 -11.56
C SER A 126 4.73 17.01 -12.81
N VAL A 127 4.12 15.84 -12.96
CA VAL A 127 4.30 15.03 -14.17
C VAL A 127 3.34 15.53 -15.24
N VAL A 128 3.87 16.28 -16.21
CA VAL A 128 3.11 16.62 -17.42
C VAL A 128 2.96 15.35 -18.24
N GLN A 129 1.74 14.84 -18.33
CA GLN A 129 1.41 13.82 -19.30
C GLN A 129 1.29 14.55 -20.63
N GLU A 130 2.21 14.28 -21.57
CA GLU A 130 2.07 14.80 -22.93
C GLU A 130 0.71 14.31 -23.44
N GLU A 131 -0.21 15.25 -23.63
CA GLU A 131 -1.56 14.96 -24.08
C GLU A 131 -1.43 14.17 -25.37
N ALA A 132 -2.11 13.01 -25.44
CA ALA A 132 -2.14 12.24 -26.68
C ALA A 132 -2.51 13.20 -27.81
N PRO A 133 -1.73 13.28 -28.90
CA PRO A 133 -1.88 14.33 -29.90
C PRO A 133 -3.34 14.44 -30.33
N THR A 134 -3.99 15.54 -29.94
CA THR A 134 -5.39 15.77 -30.25
C THR A 134 -5.49 16.16 -31.71
N GLY A 135 -5.71 15.18 -32.58
CA GLY A 135 -6.19 15.43 -33.95
C GLY A 135 -5.38 14.78 -35.07
N GLU A 136 -4.18 14.26 -34.82
CA GLU A 136 -3.43 13.56 -35.85
C GLU A 136 -3.58 12.05 -35.65
N LYS A 137 -4.28 11.39 -36.58
CA LYS A 137 -4.30 9.92 -36.64
C LYS A 137 -2.86 9.47 -36.89
N VAL A 138 -2.21 8.96 -35.86
CA VAL A 138 -0.92 8.28 -36.01
C VAL A 138 -1.19 7.01 -36.82
N THR A 139 -0.91 7.05 -38.12
CA THR A 139 -0.93 5.86 -38.97
C THR A 139 0.27 5.02 -38.61
N VAL A 140 0.06 3.97 -37.82
CA VAL A 140 1.08 2.97 -37.56
C VAL A 140 1.12 2.03 -38.76
N ASP A 141 2.20 2.08 -39.54
CA ASP A 141 2.44 1.11 -40.61
C ASP A 141 2.62 -0.28 -39.98
N ILE A 142 1.61 -1.13 -40.15
CA ILE A 142 1.64 -2.50 -39.65
C ILE A 142 2.60 -3.32 -40.52
N PRO A 143 3.68 -3.89 -39.96
CA PRO A 143 4.58 -4.76 -40.71
C PRO A 143 3.80 -5.98 -41.21
N LYS A 144 3.99 -6.35 -42.49
CA LYS A 144 3.29 -7.49 -43.10
C LYS A 144 3.67 -8.85 -42.52
N ASN A 145 4.71 -8.91 -41.67
CA ASN A 145 5.24 -10.13 -41.07
C ASN A 145 5.11 -10.14 -39.54
N LEU A 146 3.93 -9.75 -39.04
CA LEU A 146 3.63 -9.92 -37.62
C LEU A 146 3.39 -11.41 -37.32
N PRO A 147 3.92 -11.94 -36.21
CA PRO A 147 3.54 -13.24 -35.70
C PRO A 147 2.02 -13.29 -35.51
N GLN A 148 1.36 -14.31 -36.07
CA GLN A 148 -0.07 -14.49 -35.89
C GLN A 148 -0.37 -14.87 -34.44
N MET A 149 -1.34 -14.20 -33.85
CA MET A 149 -1.84 -14.59 -32.53
C MET A 149 -2.75 -15.81 -32.68
N PRO A 150 -2.84 -16.68 -31.67
CA PRO A 150 -3.77 -17.83 -31.68
C PRO A 150 -5.25 -17.42 -31.87
N SER A 151 -5.60 -16.16 -31.60
CA SER A 151 -6.92 -15.57 -31.84
C SER A 151 -7.24 -15.36 -33.32
N ASP A 152 -6.24 -15.25 -34.18
CA ASP A 152 -6.40 -14.92 -35.59
C ASP A 152 -6.85 -16.14 -36.41
N ALA A 153 -6.62 -17.34 -35.88
CA ALA A 153 -7.01 -18.62 -36.48
C ALA A 153 -8.50 -18.98 -36.29
N LYS A 154 -9.28 -18.14 -35.61
CA LYS A 154 -10.70 -18.40 -35.30
C LYS A 154 -11.70 -17.61 -36.17
N LYS A 155 -11.25 -17.02 -37.29
CA LYS A 155 -12.09 -16.20 -38.16
C LYS A 155 -12.36 -16.86 -39.50
#